data_AF-A0A2P4XKN3-F1
#
_entry.id   AF-A0A2P4XKN3-F1
#
_cell.length_a   1.000
_cell.length_b   1.000
_cell.length_c   1.000
_cell.angle_alpha   90.00
_cell.angle_beta   90.00
_cell.angle_gamma   90.00
#
_symmetry.space_group_name_H-M   'P 1'
#
loop_
_entity.id
_entity.type
_entity.pdbx_description
1 polymer ?
#
loop_
_entity_poly.entity_id
_entity_poly.type
_entity_poly.pdbx_seq_one_letter_code
_entity_poly.pdbx_strand_id
1 'polypeptide(L)'
;MSSIRDDGEAYAVFDWDNTCMFGDISYTSVLYQVEHLNFRFKPEDFETLFALGYNSSSSDNCLVNGTQSVLGQDISGADVTVATVLAETAKDYKVLFDAYIGPTYNLTDDVTASSLEDIKKT
;
A
#
# COMPACT_ATOMS: atom_id res chain seq x y z
N MET A 1 -29.40 -42.10 13.28
CA MET A 1 -28.24 -41.24 12.97
C MET A 1 -28.52 -39.89 13.61
N SER A 2 -27.92 -39.60 14.77
CA SER A 2 -27.91 -38.24 15.31
C SER A 2 -26.87 -37.44 14.52
N SER A 3 -27.20 -36.20 14.16
CA SER A 3 -26.14 -35.25 13.81
C SER A 3 -25.19 -35.14 15.01
N ILE A 4 -23.89 -35.10 14.74
CA ILE A 4 -22.85 -34.90 15.76
C ILE A 4 -22.74 -33.41 16.13
N ARG A 5 -23.30 -32.50 15.33
CA ARG A 5 -23.18 -31.06 15.49
C ARG A 5 -24.52 -30.44 15.87
N ASP A 6 -24.47 -29.57 16.89
CA ASP A 6 -25.58 -28.73 17.32
C ASP A 6 -25.85 -27.61 16.31
N ASP A 7 -26.99 -26.95 16.52
CA ASP A 7 -27.41 -25.83 15.69
C ASP A 7 -26.37 -24.69 15.82
N GLY A 8 -25.61 -24.45 14.75
CA GLY A 8 -24.53 -23.44 14.68
C GLY A 8 -23.09 -23.98 14.68
N GLU A 9 -22.88 -25.30 14.76
CA GLU A 9 -21.56 -25.87 15.06
C GLU A 9 -20.69 -26.30 13.86
N ALA A 10 -21.02 -25.87 12.64
CA ALA A 10 -20.23 -26.25 11.46
C ALA A 10 -19.76 -25.05 10.66
N TYR A 11 -18.50 -24.65 10.83
CA TYR A 11 -17.86 -23.72 9.91
C TYR A 11 -16.50 -24.24 9.44
N ALA A 12 -16.12 -23.82 8.24
CA ALA A 12 -14.80 -24.00 7.65
C ALA A 12 -14.29 -22.62 7.23
N VAL A 13 -12.99 -22.40 7.40
CA VAL A 13 -12.31 -21.16 7.06
C VAL A 13 -11.38 -21.45 5.90
N PHE A 14 -11.46 -20.61 4.88
CA PHE A 14 -10.56 -20.66 3.73
C PHE A 14 -9.92 -19.29 3.58
N ASP A 15 -8.63 -19.30 3.29
CA ASP A 15 -7.93 -18.11 2.81
C ASP A 15 -8.45 -17.72 1.42
N TRP A 16 -8.30 -16.46 1.05
CA TRP A 16 -8.84 -15.95 -0.21
C TRP A 16 -7.82 -16.10 -1.34
N ASP A 17 -6.70 -15.39 -1.19
CA ASP A 17 -5.67 -15.28 -2.22
C ASP A 17 -4.94 -16.61 -2.40
N ASN A 18 -4.74 -17.02 -3.66
CA ASN A 18 -4.17 -18.30 -4.06
C ASN A 18 -4.82 -19.57 -3.43
N THR A 19 -5.97 -19.44 -2.77
CA THR A 19 -6.71 -20.55 -2.14
C THR A 19 -8.13 -20.65 -2.70
N CYS A 20 -8.95 -19.62 -2.51
CA CYS A 20 -10.29 -19.54 -3.11
C CYS A 20 -10.28 -18.91 -4.50
N MET A 21 -9.26 -18.12 -4.84
CA MET A 21 -9.07 -17.55 -6.17
C MET A 21 -7.64 -17.71 -6.67
N PHE A 22 -7.47 -17.63 -8.00
CA PHE A 22 -6.15 -17.54 -8.59
C PHE A 22 -5.61 -16.12 -8.50
N GLY A 23 -4.37 -16.01 -8.01
CA GLY A 23 -3.71 -14.72 -7.82
C GLY A 23 -4.01 -14.10 -6.46
N ASP A 24 -3.68 -12.82 -6.36
CA ASP A 24 -3.72 -12.04 -5.13
C ASP A 24 -4.49 -10.73 -5.40
N ILE A 25 -5.55 -10.50 -4.62
CA ILE A 25 -6.43 -9.35 -4.78
C ILE A 25 -5.71 -8.04 -4.48
N SER A 26 -4.79 -8.04 -3.53
CA SER A 26 -4.01 -6.86 -3.14
C SER A 26 -3.06 -6.47 -4.26
N TYR A 27 -2.35 -7.45 -4.82
CA TYR A 27 -1.47 -7.24 -5.97
C TYR A 27 -2.23 -6.69 -7.18
N THR A 28 -3.36 -7.33 -7.52
CA THR A 28 -4.19 -6.93 -8.66
C THR A 28 -4.76 -5.53 -8.48
N SER A 29 -5.20 -5.19 -7.26
CA SER A 29 -5.76 -3.88 -6.94
C SER A 29 -4.72 -2.77 -7.02
N VAL A 30 -3.51 -3.00 -6.47
CA VAL A 30 -2.42 -2.02 -6.53
C VAL A 30 -1.99 -1.78 -7.97
N LEU A 31 -1.84 -2.84 -8.78
CA LEU A 31 -1.49 -2.70 -10.19
C LEU A 31 -2.51 -1.85 -10.93
N TYR A 32 -3.81 -2.14 -10.75
CA TYR A 32 -4.88 -1.35 -11.36
C TYR A 32 -4.84 0.12 -10.92
N GLN A 33 -4.60 0.39 -9.63
CA GLN A 33 -4.50 1.76 -9.11
C GLN A 33 -3.33 2.53 -9.71
N VAL A 34 -2.16 1.89 -9.88
CA VAL A 34 -0.99 2.47 -10.54
C VAL A 34 -1.29 2.79 -12.00
N GLU A 35 -1.86 1.84 -12.75
CA GLU A 35 -2.14 2.02 -14.18
C GLU A 35 -3.18 3.11 -14.48
N HIS A 36 -4.09 3.37 -13.53
CA HIS A 36 -5.21 4.31 -13.72
C HIS A 36 -5.09 5.59 -12.87
N LEU A 37 -3.93 5.82 -12.22
CA LEU A 37 -3.71 6.95 -11.32
C LEU A 37 -4.83 7.12 -10.27
N ASN A 38 -5.33 6.00 -9.73
CA ASN A 38 -6.47 5.98 -8.83
C ASN A 38 -6.02 5.91 -7.35
N PHE A 39 -5.10 6.81 -7.00
CA PHE A 39 -4.70 7.09 -5.63
C PHE A 39 -5.32 8.40 -5.17
N ARG A 40 -5.81 8.47 -3.93
CA ARG A 40 -6.62 9.60 -3.44
C ARG A 40 -6.10 10.15 -2.11
N PHE A 41 -4.80 10.16 -1.95
CA PHE A 41 -4.12 10.76 -0.80
C PHE A 41 -3.19 11.87 -1.30
N LYS A 42 -2.80 12.77 -0.40
CA LYS A 42 -1.99 13.93 -0.78
C LYS A 42 -0.53 13.54 -0.99
N PRO A 43 0.22 14.28 -1.84
CA PRO A 43 1.63 13.99 -2.05
C PRO A 43 2.48 13.97 -0.77
N GLU A 44 2.18 14.81 0.23
CA GLU A 44 2.90 14.79 1.51
C GLU A 44 2.77 13.48 2.29
N ASP A 45 1.72 12.70 2.06
CA ASP A 45 1.47 11.44 2.77
C ASP A 45 2.13 10.24 2.07
N PHE A 46 2.63 10.42 0.83
CA PHE A 46 3.09 9.32 -0.03
C PHE A 46 4.16 8.46 0.65
N GLU A 47 5.24 9.10 1.13
CA GLU A 47 6.37 8.38 1.74
C GLU A 47 5.91 7.62 2.99
N THR A 48 5.03 8.21 3.80
CA THR A 48 4.54 7.57 5.04
C THR A 48 3.66 6.35 4.73
N LEU A 49 2.78 6.46 3.74
CA LEU A 49 1.88 5.37 3.33
C LEU A 49 2.66 4.19 2.74
N PHE A 50 3.61 4.46 1.84
CA PHE A 50 4.37 3.41 1.16
C PHE A 50 5.58 2.91 1.94
N ALA A 51 6.02 3.63 2.98
CA ALA A 51 7.00 3.10 3.91
C ALA A 51 6.43 1.96 4.78
N LEU A 52 5.11 1.74 4.83
CA LEU A 52 4.46 0.61 5.52
C LEU A 52 4.91 0.42 6.98
N GLY A 53 5.22 1.52 7.68
CA GLY A 53 5.72 1.50 9.05
C GLY A 53 7.22 1.26 9.19
N TYR A 54 7.95 1.06 8.08
CA TYR A 54 9.40 1.06 8.09
C TYR A 54 9.96 2.49 8.19
N ASN A 55 11.04 2.63 8.93
CA ASN A 55 11.89 3.81 9.01
C ASN A 55 13.36 3.37 9.00
N SER A 56 14.30 4.30 9.22
CA SER A 56 15.74 3.99 9.24
C SER A 56 16.18 3.04 10.37
N SER A 57 15.32 2.78 11.35
CA SER A 57 15.63 2.02 12.57
C SER A 57 14.79 0.76 12.73
N SER A 58 13.76 0.56 11.91
CA SER A 58 12.95 -0.67 11.89
C SER A 58 13.41 -1.55 10.73
N SER A 59 13.65 -2.82 10.99
CA SER A 59 14.12 -3.76 9.98
C SER A 59 13.46 -5.13 10.12
N ASP A 60 13.54 -5.90 9.05
CA ASP A 60 13.21 -7.32 9.03
C ASP A 60 14.17 -8.09 8.11
N ASN A 61 13.82 -9.34 7.78
CA ASN A 61 14.65 -10.19 6.93
C ASN A 61 14.76 -9.69 5.47
N CYS A 62 13.83 -8.86 5.00
CA CYS A 62 13.79 -8.33 3.64
C CYS A 62 14.43 -6.93 3.57
N LEU A 63 14.16 -6.09 4.57
CA LEU A 63 14.66 -4.72 4.71
C LEU A 63 15.56 -4.61 5.94
N VAL A 64 16.74 -5.23 5.84
CA VAL A 64 17.69 -5.38 6.96
C VAL A 64 18.16 -4.06 7.58
N ASN A 65 18.15 -2.97 6.80
CA ASN A 65 18.49 -1.62 7.23
C ASN A 65 17.27 -0.68 7.16
N GLY A 66 16.05 -1.24 7.23
CA GLY A 66 14.81 -0.48 7.09
C GLY A 66 14.77 0.28 5.77
N THR A 67 14.43 1.56 5.81
CA THR A 67 14.38 2.40 4.60
C THR A 67 15.75 2.66 3.96
N GLN A 68 16.86 2.34 4.64
CA GLN A 68 18.21 2.41 4.06
C GLN A 68 18.64 1.11 3.37
N SER A 69 17.76 0.11 3.31
CA SER A 69 18.04 -1.13 2.58
C SER A 69 18.15 -0.84 1.09
N VAL A 70 19.21 -1.36 0.46
CA VAL A 70 19.43 -1.26 -0.98
C VAL A 70 18.48 -2.22 -1.69
N LEU A 71 17.65 -1.70 -2.58
CA LEU A 71 16.73 -2.47 -3.41
C LEU A 71 17.39 -2.95 -4.71
N GLY A 72 18.42 -2.24 -5.17
CA GLY A 72 19.15 -2.57 -6.38
C GLY A 72 20.10 -1.44 -6.76
N GLN A 73 20.57 -1.47 -8.01
CA GLN A 73 21.41 -0.43 -8.59
C GLN A 73 20.72 0.20 -9.78
N ASP A 74 20.93 1.50 -9.96
CA ASP A 74 20.47 2.20 -11.17
C ASP A 74 21.35 1.86 -12.39
N ILE A 75 21.03 2.46 -13.53
CA ILE A 75 21.77 2.26 -14.78
C ILE A 75 23.23 2.76 -14.74
N SER A 76 23.58 3.59 -13.75
CA SER A 76 24.93 4.09 -13.52
C SER A 76 25.72 3.21 -12.54
N GLY A 77 25.07 2.21 -11.94
CA GLY A 77 25.64 1.34 -10.92
C GLY A 77 25.59 1.93 -9.50
N ALA A 78 24.85 3.03 -9.29
CA ALA A 78 24.67 3.59 -7.96
C ALA A 78 23.58 2.83 -7.21
N ASP A 79 23.83 2.56 -5.92
CA ASP A 79 22.86 1.89 -5.06
C ASP A 79 21.60 2.73 -4.88
N VAL A 80 20.45 2.09 -5.04
CA VAL A 80 19.13 2.69 -4.85
C VAL A 80 18.51 2.07 -3.60
N THR A 81 18.29 2.89 -2.57
CA THR A 81 17.65 2.46 -1.32
C THR A 81 16.14 2.63 -1.37
N VAL A 82 15.42 1.99 -0.45
CA VAL A 82 13.97 2.21 -0.26
C VAL A 82 13.66 3.70 -0.07
N ALA A 83 14.45 4.41 0.76
CA ALA A 83 14.28 5.84 0.99
C ALA A 83 14.41 6.66 -0.30
N THR A 84 15.39 6.33 -1.14
CA THR A 84 15.55 6.97 -2.45
C THR A 84 14.34 6.72 -3.34
N VAL A 85 13.86 5.48 -3.44
CA VAL A 85 12.68 5.15 -4.25
C VAL A 85 11.44 5.90 -3.76
N LEU A 86 11.20 5.93 -2.45
CA LEU A 86 10.05 6.62 -1.86
C LEU A 86 10.09 8.11 -2.17
N ALA A 87 11.22 8.77 -1.93
CA ALA A 87 11.38 10.21 -2.14
C ALA A 87 11.27 10.61 -3.62
N GLU A 88 11.87 9.85 -4.53
CA GLU A 88 11.77 10.12 -5.97
C GLU A 88 10.36 9.85 -6.49
N THR A 89 9.73 8.74 -6.10
CA THR A 89 8.36 8.42 -6.54
C THR A 89 7.35 9.42 -5.98
N ALA A 90 7.55 9.96 -4.76
CA ALA A 90 6.70 11.01 -4.20
C ALA A 90 6.75 12.30 -5.02
N LYS A 91 7.92 12.66 -5.58
CA LYS A 91 8.05 13.82 -6.48
C LYS A 91 7.27 13.60 -7.78
N ASP A 92 7.40 12.43 -8.39
CA ASP A 92 6.67 12.09 -9.60
C ASP A 92 5.15 12.04 -9.35
N TYR A 93 4.74 11.44 -8.23
CA TYR A 93 3.36 11.42 -7.80
C TYR A 93 2.80 12.83 -7.62
N LYS A 94 3.57 13.76 -7.04
CA LYS A 94 3.13 15.16 -6.91
C LYS A 94 2.82 15.79 -8.27
N VAL A 95 3.66 15.56 -9.28
CA VAL A 95 3.43 16.09 -10.62
C VAL A 95 2.12 15.54 -11.21
N LEU A 96 1.90 14.24 -11.08
CA LEU A 96 0.67 13.59 -11.55
C LEU A 96 -0.56 14.05 -10.75
N PHE A 97 -0.39 14.30 -9.46
CA PHE A 97 -1.44 14.77 -8.58
C PHE A 97 -1.91 16.17 -8.95
N ASP A 98 -0.97 17.11 -9.04
CA ASP A 98 -1.25 18.50 -9.37
C ASP A 98 -1.83 18.65 -10.79
N ALA A 99 -1.35 17.83 -11.74
CA ALA A 99 -1.77 17.92 -13.14
C ALA A 99 -3.09 17.19 -13.45
N TYR A 100 -3.39 16.08 -12.76
CA TYR A 100 -4.49 15.18 -13.13
C TYR A 100 -5.33 14.72 -11.94
N ILE A 101 -4.73 14.08 -10.92
CA ILE A 101 -5.51 13.37 -9.88
C ILE A 101 -6.34 14.35 -9.05
N GLY A 102 -5.71 15.43 -8.55
CA GLY A 102 -6.36 16.46 -7.75
C GLY A 102 -7.56 17.07 -8.46
N PRO A 103 -7.41 17.60 -9.69
CA PRO A 103 -8.51 18.13 -10.49
C PRO A 103 -9.58 17.10 -10.84
N THR A 104 -9.19 15.88 -11.23
CA THR A 104 -10.12 14.83 -11.68
C THR A 104 -11.04 14.35 -10.57
N TYR A 105 -10.51 14.22 -9.35
CA TYR A 105 -11.26 13.71 -8.21
C TYR A 105 -11.69 14.80 -7.22
N ASN A 106 -11.50 16.06 -7.59
CA ASN A 106 -11.80 17.23 -6.75
C ASN A 106 -11.19 17.12 -5.34
N LEU A 107 -9.93 16.65 -5.28
CA LEU A 107 -9.18 16.54 -4.03
C LEU A 107 -8.61 17.93 -3.72
N THR A 108 -9.22 18.62 -2.77
CA THR A 108 -8.70 19.87 -2.22
C THR A 108 -7.60 19.58 -1.21
N ASP A 109 -6.81 20.60 -0.83
CA ASP A 109 -5.80 20.55 0.23
C ASP A 109 -6.34 20.15 1.63
N ASP A 110 -7.58 19.72 1.73
CA ASP A 110 -8.27 19.32 2.97
C ASP A 110 -8.60 17.81 3.02
N VAL A 111 -8.18 17.03 2.01
CA VAL A 111 -8.26 15.55 2.06
C VAL A 111 -7.14 15.02 2.95
N THR A 112 -7.28 15.15 4.26
CA THR A 112 -6.49 14.33 5.18
C THR A 112 -6.95 12.88 5.03
N ALA A 113 -5.99 11.94 4.95
CA ALA A 113 -6.31 10.54 5.11
C ALA A 113 -7.13 10.38 6.39
N SER A 114 -8.33 9.80 6.30
CA SER A 114 -9.17 9.58 7.47
C SER A 114 -8.36 8.82 8.52
N SER A 115 -8.31 9.36 9.74
CA SER A 115 -7.55 8.68 10.79
C SER A 115 -8.18 7.31 11.05
N LEU A 116 -7.38 6.35 11.52
CA LEU A 116 -7.89 5.04 11.89
C LEU A 116 -9.05 5.14 12.92
N GLU A 117 -9.03 6.18 13.75
CA GLU A 117 -10.07 6.51 14.72
C GLU A 117 -11.36 7.06 14.09
N ASP A 118 -11.29 7.65 12.89
CA ASP A 118 -12.46 8.09 12.13
C ASP A 118 -13.10 6.93 11.37
N ILE A 119 -12.28 6.01 10.84
CA ILE A 119 -12.76 4.81 10.13
C ILE A 119 -13.52 3.88 11.08
N LYS A 120 -13.04 3.69 12.32
CA LYS A 120 -13.66 2.80 13.31
C LYS A 120 -15.03 3.24 13.83
N LYS A 121 -15.45 4.48 13.56
CA LYS A 121 -16.74 5.04 14.03
C LYS A 121 -17.91 4.81 13.06
N THR A 122 -17.64 4.23 11.90
CA THR A 122 -18.64 3.95 10.85
C THR A 122 -18.91 2.46 10.81
#